data_AF-A0A969F6Z8-F1
#
_entry.id   AF-A0A969F6Z8-F1
#
_cell.length_a   1.000
_cell.length_b   1.000
_cell.length_c   1.000
_cell.angle_alpha   90.00
_cell.angle_beta   90.00
_cell.angle_gamma   90.00
#
_symmetry.space_group_name_H-M   'P 1'
#
loop_
_entity.id
_entity.type
_entity.pdbx_description
1 polymer ?
#
loop_
_entity_poly.entity_id
_entity_poly.type
_entity_poly.pdbx_seq_one_letter_code
_entity_poly.pdbx_strand_id
1 'polypeptide(L)'
;MQNKELESAKRPLSHAELTDIIDLCLWAGQMLLQQGANSLRVEESVHRLGTGLGCEWLDIVVRTESLTITASSGGEFRTKTRRVVRLGVNMWRITAVNDLSRHIAAGQIDRFQARAELERIDAQPGEYNRWLIAVMVGLACAAFSQLFGGDWPVLR
;
A
#
# COMPACT_ATOMS: atom_id res chain seq x y z
N MET A 1 -1.02 24.20 -30.42
CA MET A 1 -0.08 23.60 -29.45
C MET A 1 0.43 24.68 -28.50
N GLN A 2 -0.39 25.22 -27.57
CA GLN A 2 0.08 26.35 -26.74
C GLN A 2 -0.70 26.70 -25.46
N ASN A 3 -1.45 25.79 -24.83
CA ASN A 3 -2.16 26.13 -23.58
C ASN A 3 -2.30 24.91 -22.64
N LYS A 4 -1.21 24.51 -21.98
CA LYS A 4 -1.29 23.53 -20.87
C LYS A 4 -0.24 23.74 -19.75
N GLU A 5 0.36 24.92 -19.66
CA GLU A 5 1.45 25.20 -18.71
C GLU A 5 1.08 26.11 -17.53
N LEU A 6 -0.21 26.34 -17.22
CA LEU A 6 -0.59 27.33 -16.17
C LEU A 6 -1.51 26.86 -15.03
N GLU A 7 -1.81 25.58 -14.85
CA GLU A 7 -2.65 25.14 -13.72
C GLU A 7 -2.09 23.96 -12.94
N SER A 8 -1.08 24.24 -12.11
CA SER A 8 -1.02 23.80 -10.70
C SER A 8 0.32 24.25 -10.12
N ALA A 9 0.50 25.56 -9.93
CA ALA A 9 1.58 26.10 -9.11
C ALA A 9 1.31 25.74 -7.65
N LYS A 10 1.54 24.46 -7.30
CA LYS A 10 1.58 24.00 -5.92
C LYS A 10 2.69 24.77 -5.22
N ARG A 11 2.37 25.25 -4.01
CA ARG A 11 3.34 25.96 -3.16
C ARG A 11 4.64 25.15 -3.11
N PRO A 12 5.81 25.76 -3.32
CA PRO A 12 7.07 25.05 -3.17
C PRO A 12 7.13 24.50 -1.76
N LEU A 13 7.16 23.17 -1.65
CA LEU A 13 7.21 22.48 -0.37
C LEU A 13 8.57 22.74 0.27
N SER A 14 8.60 22.98 1.58
CA SER A 14 9.86 23.08 2.31
C SER A 14 10.61 21.74 2.28
N HIS A 15 11.94 21.77 2.40
CA HIS A 15 12.79 20.58 2.51
C HIS A 15 12.26 19.53 3.51
N ALA A 16 11.74 20.01 4.65
CA ALA A 16 11.17 19.15 5.69
C ALA A 16 9.84 18.50 5.26
N GLU A 17 8.99 19.25 4.55
CA GLU A 17 7.68 18.78 4.08
C GLU A 17 7.83 17.75 2.96
N LEU A 18 8.73 17.99 2.00
CA LEU A 18 9.04 17.03 0.95
C LEU A 18 9.55 15.71 1.54
N THR A 19 10.40 15.79 2.58
CA THR A 19 10.95 14.61 3.25
C THR A 19 9.87 13.80 3.96
N ASP A 20 8.95 14.45 4.68
CA ASP A 20 7.86 13.79 5.39
C ASP A 20 6.87 13.13 4.41
N ILE A 21 6.55 13.79 3.29
CA ILE A 21 5.70 13.22 2.24
C ILE A 21 6.35 11.99 1.61
N ILE A 22 7.65 12.04 1.29
CA ILE A 22 8.37 10.87 0.77
C ILE A 22 8.36 9.73 1.78
N ASP A 23 8.56 10.00 3.08
CA ASP A 23 8.55 8.98 4.12
C ASP A 23 7.17 8.34 4.29
N LEU A 24 6.09 9.12 4.23
CA LEU A 24 4.71 8.62 4.22
C LEU A 24 4.44 7.75 2.98
N CYS A 25 4.86 8.22 1.80
CA CYS A 25 4.70 7.48 0.54
C CYS A 25 5.48 6.16 0.56
N LEU A 26 6.71 6.16 1.07
CA LEU A 26 7.52 4.95 1.23
C LEU A 26 6.89 3.97 2.21
N TRP A 27 6.30 4.47 3.31
CA TRP A 27 5.65 3.62 4.28
C TRP A 27 4.36 2.99 3.73
N ALA A 28 3.51 3.77 3.06
CA ALA A 28 2.31 3.26 2.40
C ALA A 28 2.65 2.24 1.31
N GLY A 29 3.63 2.54 0.44
CA GLY A 29 4.06 1.60 -0.60
C GLY A 29 4.69 0.34 -0.03
N GLN A 30 5.47 0.46 1.04
CA GLN A 30 5.99 -0.69 1.77
C GLN A 30 4.85 -1.56 2.31
N MET A 31 3.85 -0.99 2.99
CA MET A 31 2.72 -1.76 3.49
C MET A 31 2.00 -2.49 2.36
N LEU A 32 1.67 -1.82 1.26
CA LEU A 32 1.01 -2.46 0.11
C LEU A 32 1.82 -3.65 -0.43
N LEU A 33 3.14 -3.48 -0.60
CA LEU A 33 4.03 -4.55 -1.05
C LEU A 33 4.12 -5.72 -0.08
N GLN A 34 4.24 -5.45 1.22
CA GLN A 34 4.31 -6.50 2.25
C GLN A 34 3.08 -7.40 2.24
N GLN A 35 1.93 -6.83 1.92
CA GLN A 35 0.66 -7.55 1.87
C GLN A 35 0.39 -8.24 0.53
N GLY A 36 1.29 -8.14 -0.46
CA GLY A 36 1.13 -8.80 -1.76
C GLY A 36 0.30 -8.02 -2.78
N ALA A 37 0.18 -6.69 -2.63
CA ALA A 37 -0.42 -5.87 -3.68
C ALA A 37 0.44 -5.91 -4.96
N ASN A 38 -0.22 -5.92 -6.12
CA ASN A 38 0.47 -5.85 -7.41
C ASN A 38 1.28 -4.55 -7.51
N SER A 39 2.54 -4.66 -7.93
CA SER A 39 3.46 -3.53 -8.15
C SER A 39 2.82 -2.36 -8.89
N LEU A 40 2.06 -2.61 -9.95
CA LEU A 40 1.37 -1.55 -10.71
C LEU A 40 0.37 -0.77 -9.85
N ARG A 41 -0.39 -1.47 -8.99
CA ARG A 41 -1.35 -0.83 -8.07
C ARG A 41 -0.63 -0.05 -6.97
N VAL A 42 0.53 -0.53 -6.52
CA VAL A 42 1.36 0.19 -5.56
C VAL A 42 1.88 1.48 -6.18
N GLU A 43 2.39 1.43 -7.40
CA GLU A 43 2.86 2.60 -8.13
C GLU A 43 1.77 3.66 -8.28
N GLU A 44 0.60 3.28 -8.80
CA GLU A 44 -0.52 4.21 -8.94
C GLU A 44 -0.98 4.81 -7.60
N SER A 45 -1.05 3.99 -6.54
CA SER A 45 -1.56 4.44 -5.24
C SER A 45 -0.58 5.42 -4.58
N VAL A 46 0.72 5.14 -4.66
CA VAL A 46 1.74 6.02 -4.10
C VAL A 46 1.90 7.29 -4.95
N HIS A 47 1.80 7.20 -6.27
CA HIS A 47 1.77 8.37 -7.14
C HIS A 47 0.57 9.29 -6.82
N ARG A 48 -0.63 8.72 -6.63
CA ARG A 48 -1.81 9.47 -6.18
C ARG A 48 -1.63 10.09 -4.79
N LEU A 49 -1.01 9.38 -3.84
CA LEU A 49 -0.70 9.91 -2.51
C LEU A 49 0.25 11.11 -2.58
N GLY A 50 1.37 10.96 -3.32
CA GLY A 50 2.38 12.01 -3.45
C GLY A 50 1.85 13.27 -4.12
N THR A 51 1.15 13.09 -5.25
CA THR A 51 0.52 14.21 -5.95
C THR A 51 -0.62 14.82 -5.13
N GLY A 52 -1.41 14.04 -4.40
CA GLY A 52 -2.44 14.57 -3.49
C GLY A 52 -1.88 15.44 -2.36
N LEU A 53 -0.70 15.09 -1.84
CA LEU A 53 -0.05 15.79 -0.72
C LEU A 53 0.73 17.05 -1.12
N GLY A 54 0.75 17.42 -2.41
CA GLY A 54 1.37 18.66 -2.86
C GLY A 54 2.70 18.49 -3.59
N CYS A 55 3.18 17.28 -3.86
CA CYS A 55 4.33 17.10 -4.76
C CYS A 55 3.98 17.55 -6.19
N GLU A 56 4.93 18.21 -6.84
CA GLU A 56 4.83 18.62 -8.25
C GLU A 56 5.07 17.41 -9.16
N TRP A 57 6.07 16.60 -8.80
CA TRP A 57 6.38 15.35 -9.47
C TRP A 57 6.76 14.28 -8.44
N LEU A 58 6.22 13.06 -8.58
CA LEU A 58 6.61 11.91 -7.76
C LEU A 58 6.58 10.63 -8.60
N ASP A 59 7.73 10.00 -8.75
CA ASP A 59 7.91 8.70 -9.39
C ASP A 59 8.33 7.64 -8.38
N ILE A 60 7.92 6.41 -8.65
CA ILE A 60 8.17 5.27 -7.79
C ILE A 60 8.55 4.07 -8.61
N VAL A 61 9.59 3.38 -8.17
CA VAL A 61 10.04 2.11 -8.75
C VAL A 61 9.88 1.03 -7.70
N VAL A 62 9.02 0.08 -8.02
CA VAL A 62 8.75 -1.09 -7.18
C VAL A 62 9.64 -2.25 -7.62
N ARG A 63 10.46 -2.75 -6.70
CA ARG A 63 11.21 -4.02 -6.86
C ARG A 63 10.75 -4.98 -5.78
N THR A 64 10.89 -6.28 -6.04
CA THR A 64 10.42 -7.41 -5.20
C THR A 64 10.68 -7.22 -3.70
N GLU A 65 11.81 -6.63 -3.31
CA GLU A 65 12.18 -6.40 -1.90
C GLU A 65 12.59 -4.96 -1.60
N SER A 66 12.39 -4.03 -2.55
CA SER A 66 12.81 -2.64 -2.34
C SER A 66 11.91 -1.66 -3.08
N LEU A 67 11.59 -0.57 -2.41
CA LEU A 67 10.85 0.55 -2.97
C LEU A 67 11.75 1.75 -3.09
N THR A 68 11.80 2.37 -4.26
CA THR A 68 12.54 3.62 -4.48
C THR A 68 11.56 4.69 -4.92
N ILE A 69 11.52 5.82 -4.22
CA ILE A 69 10.68 6.98 -4.55
C ILE A 69 11.58 8.17 -4.86
N THR A 70 11.27 8.85 -5.95
CA THR A 70 11.90 10.10 -6.35
C THR A 70 10.81 11.16 -6.43
N ALA A 71 10.93 12.22 -5.64
CA ALA A 71 10.01 13.35 -5.69
C ALA A 71 10.75 14.65 -6.02
N SER A 72 10.05 15.55 -6.71
CA SER A 72 10.50 16.90 -7.05
C SER A 72 9.49 17.93 -6.59
N SER A 73 9.99 19.03 -6.03
CA SER A 73 9.20 20.23 -5.74
C SER A 73 10.12 21.45 -5.75
N GLY A 74 9.75 22.49 -6.49
CA GLY A 74 10.41 23.80 -6.41
C GLY A 74 11.91 23.81 -6.79
N GLY A 75 12.33 22.88 -7.66
CA GLY A 75 13.71 22.77 -8.14
C GLY A 75 14.63 21.86 -7.32
N GLU A 76 14.16 21.29 -6.21
CA GLU A 76 14.89 20.25 -5.47
C GLU A 76 14.33 18.86 -5.80
N PHE A 77 15.23 17.89 -6.00
CA PHE A 77 14.90 16.49 -6.20
C PHE A 77 15.42 15.67 -5.02
N ARG A 78 14.60 14.75 -4.51
CA ARG A 78 15.02 13.79 -3.49
C ARG A 78 14.61 12.38 -3.86
N THR A 79 15.57 11.48 -3.71
CA THR A 79 15.35 10.04 -3.87
C THR A 79 15.59 9.36 -2.53
N LYS A 80 14.63 8.56 -2.09
CA LYS A 80 14.78 7.67 -0.94
C LYS A 80 14.41 6.24 -1.34
N THR A 81 15.15 5.29 -0.80
CA THR A 81 14.92 3.86 -0.99
C THR A 81 14.68 3.20 0.35
N ARG A 82 13.69 2.30 0.40
CA ARG A 82 13.36 1.50 1.58
C ARG A 82 13.27 0.02 1.21
N ARG A 83 13.94 -0.83 1.98
CA ARG A 83 13.86 -2.29 1.84
C ARG A 83 12.58 -2.82 2.49
N VAL A 84 11.92 -3.77 1.85
CA VAL A 84 10.70 -4.45 2.30
C VAL A 84 11.06 -5.86 2.75
N VAL A 85 11.03 -6.15 4.06
CA VAL A 85 11.62 -7.37 4.65
C VAL A 85 10.59 -8.42 5.10
N ARG A 86 9.29 -8.12 5.07
CA ARG A 86 8.24 -9.06 5.49
C ARG A 86 7.20 -9.25 4.38
N LEU A 87 7.12 -10.45 3.81
CA LEU A 87 6.10 -10.83 2.85
C LEU A 87 5.09 -11.74 3.56
N GLY A 88 3.93 -11.20 3.90
CA GLY A 88 2.82 -11.95 4.50
C GLY A 88 1.52 -11.30 4.05
N VAL A 89 0.65 -12.06 3.37
CA VAL A 89 -0.55 -11.51 2.74
C VAL A 89 -1.66 -11.31 3.76
N ASN A 90 -1.99 -10.06 4.07
CA ASN A 90 -3.19 -9.66 4.81
C ASN A 90 -4.06 -8.74 3.95
N MET A 91 -5.12 -9.32 3.39
CA MET A 91 -6.03 -8.62 2.48
C MET A 91 -6.75 -7.45 3.16
N TRP A 92 -7.01 -7.54 4.47
CA TRP A 92 -7.65 -6.45 5.22
C TRP A 92 -6.76 -5.20 5.25
N ARG A 93 -5.45 -5.36 5.50
CA ARG A 93 -4.48 -4.26 5.44
C ARG A 93 -4.40 -3.64 4.04
N ILE A 94 -4.45 -4.44 2.98
CA ILE A 94 -4.46 -3.94 1.60
C ILE A 94 -5.68 -3.05 1.35
N THR A 95 -6.87 -3.52 1.75
CA THR A 95 -8.11 -2.75 1.57
C THR A 95 -8.08 -1.48 2.40
N ALA A 96 -7.66 -1.55 3.67
CA ALA A 96 -7.59 -0.37 4.54
C ALA A 96 -6.64 0.72 4.00
N VAL A 97 -5.47 0.33 3.48
CA VAL A 97 -4.53 1.30 2.87
C VAL A 97 -5.08 1.86 1.55
N ASN A 98 -5.75 1.04 0.73
CA ASN A 98 -6.40 1.53 -0.48
C ASN A 98 -7.54 2.51 -0.19
N ASP A 99 -8.31 2.28 0.86
CA ASP A 99 -9.39 3.17 1.29
C ASP A 99 -8.83 4.49 1.81
N LEU A 100 -7.77 4.42 2.62
CA LEU A 100 -7.03 5.59 3.07
C LEU A 100 -6.48 6.42 1.89
N SER A 101 -5.91 5.76 0.88
CA SER A 101 -5.41 6.43 -0.34
C SER A 101 -6.52 7.20 -1.06
N ARG A 102 -7.74 6.65 -1.14
CA ARG A 102 -8.88 7.34 -1.77
C ARG A 102 -9.35 8.56 -0.98
N HIS A 103 -9.38 8.48 0.35
CA HIS A 103 -9.76 9.62 1.18
C HIS A 103 -8.72 10.76 1.13
N ILE A 104 -7.43 10.43 1.05
CA ILE A 104 -6.35 11.41 0.85
C ILE A 104 -6.48 12.07 -0.53
N ALA A 105 -6.71 11.29 -1.58
CA ALA A 105 -6.92 11.81 -2.93
C ALA A 105 -8.16 12.72 -3.04
N ALA A 106 -9.18 12.46 -2.22
CA ALA A 106 -10.38 13.30 -2.12
C ALA A 106 -10.18 14.57 -1.27
N GLY A 107 -8.99 14.80 -0.70
CA GLY A 107 -8.69 15.96 0.15
C GLY A 107 -9.39 15.95 1.50
N GLN A 108 -9.89 14.79 1.95
CA GLN A 108 -10.69 14.65 3.17
C GLN A 108 -9.85 14.45 4.43
N ILE A 109 -8.56 14.10 4.27
CA ILE A 109 -7.67 13.70 5.36
C ILE A 109 -6.36 14.48 5.27
N ASP A 110 -5.96 15.09 6.39
CA ASP A 110 -4.66 15.78 6.51
C ASP A 110 -3.52 14.79 6.82
N ARG A 111 -2.27 15.20 6.55
CA ARG A 111 -1.06 14.38 6.73
C ARG A 111 -0.92 13.77 8.12
N PHE A 112 -1.33 14.49 9.17
CA PHE A 112 -1.30 14.00 10.55
C PHE A 112 -2.33 12.89 10.80
N GLN A 113 -3.52 13.04 10.22
CA GLN A 113 -4.58 12.02 10.31
C GLN A 113 -4.22 10.78 9.48
N ALA A 114 -3.61 10.97 8.31
CA ALA A 114 -3.10 9.87 7.50
C ALA A 114 -2.06 9.05 8.25
N ARG A 115 -1.14 9.70 8.96
CA ARG A 115 -0.13 9.03 9.80
C ARG A 115 -0.78 8.23 10.93
N ALA A 116 -1.74 8.82 11.65
CA ALA A 116 -2.44 8.15 12.75
C ALA A 116 -3.25 6.94 12.26
N GLU A 117 -3.93 7.04 11.12
CA GLU A 117 -4.70 5.92 10.57
C GLU A 117 -3.78 4.80 10.09
N LEU A 118 -2.64 5.14 9.49
CA LEU A 118 -1.65 4.16 9.05
C LEU A 118 -1.01 3.42 10.24
N GLU A 119 -0.79 4.12 11.36
CA GLU A 119 -0.35 3.51 12.62
C GLU A 119 -1.41 2.58 13.22
N ARG A 120 -2.70 2.95 13.12
CA ARG A 120 -3.82 2.09 13.53
C ARG A 120 -3.91 0.82 12.69
N ILE A 121 -3.70 0.92 11.38
CA ILE A 121 -3.68 -0.22 10.46
C ILE A 121 -2.49 -1.12 10.76
N ASP A 122 -1.34 -0.55 11.13
CA ASP A 122 -0.17 -1.33 11.50
C ASP A 122 -0.32 -2.00 12.89
N ALA A 123 -0.97 -1.34 13.84
CA ALA A 123 -1.15 -1.85 15.19
C ALA A 123 -2.16 -3.01 15.30
N GLN A 124 -3.06 -3.20 14.33
CA GLN A 124 -4.04 -4.29 14.39
C GLN A 124 -3.41 -5.66 14.06
N PRO A 125 -3.44 -6.62 15.00
CA PRO A 125 -3.01 -7.99 14.74
C PRO A 125 -4.09 -8.70 13.92
N GLY A 126 -3.88 -8.78 12.62
CA GLY A 126 -4.77 -9.49 11.69
C GLY A 126 -4.60 -11.01 11.68
N GLU A 127 -4.27 -11.61 12.82
CA GLU A 127 -4.07 -13.06 12.91
C GLU A 127 -5.34 -13.71 13.50
N TYR A 128 -6.18 -14.27 12.63
CA TYR A 128 -7.19 -15.23 13.06
C TYR A 128 -6.48 -16.37 13.81
N ASN A 129 -7.11 -16.90 14.87
CA ASN A 129 -6.55 -18.01 15.63
C ASN A 129 -6.16 -19.14 14.66
N ARG A 130 -4.87 -19.52 14.64
CA ARG A 130 -4.31 -20.53 13.72
C ARG A 130 -5.10 -21.84 13.74
N TRP A 131 -5.67 -22.19 14.89
CA TRP A 131 -6.55 -23.36 15.03
C TRP A 131 -7.85 -23.24 14.23
N LEU A 132 -8.48 -22.06 14.21
CA LEU A 132 -9.68 -21.82 13.43
C LEU A 132 -9.39 -21.91 11.93
N ILE A 133 -8.25 -21.37 11.48
CA ILE A 133 -7.80 -21.48 10.10
C ILE A 133 -7.60 -22.97 9.74
N ALA A 134 -6.92 -23.75 10.59
CA ALA A 134 -6.69 -25.18 10.35
C ALA A 134 -7.99 -25.97 10.21
N VAL A 135 -8.99 -25.71 11.06
CA VAL A 135 -10.31 -26.37 10.99
C VAL A 135 -11.03 -26.00 9.68
N MET A 136 -11.04 -24.73 9.30
CA MET A 136 -11.72 -24.27 8.09
C MET A 136 -11.05 -24.81 6.82
N VAL A 137 -9.71 -24.84 6.78
CA VAL A 137 -8.96 -25.45 5.68
C VAL A 137 -9.23 -26.94 5.61
N GLY A 138 -9.25 -27.66 6.74
CA GLY A 138 -9.59 -29.08 6.79
C GLY A 138 -10.99 -29.36 6.25
N LEU A 139 -11.98 -28.54 6.64
CA LEU A 139 -13.37 -28.67 6.16
C LEU A 139 -13.48 -28.37 4.66
N ALA A 140 -12.78 -27.36 4.17
CA ALA A 140 -12.73 -27.05 2.74
C ALA A 140 -12.09 -28.20 1.94
N CYS A 141 -10.95 -28.74 2.39
CA CYS A 141 -10.30 -29.88 1.76
C CYS A 141 -11.19 -31.13 1.76
N ALA A 142 -11.91 -31.40 2.86
CA ALA A 142 -12.86 -32.51 2.94
C ALA A 142 -14.02 -32.35 1.94
N ALA A 143 -14.61 -31.16 1.86
CA ALA A 143 -15.68 -30.87 0.91
C ALA A 143 -15.21 -31.00 -0.55
N PHE A 144 -14.01 -30.51 -0.87
CA PHE A 144 -13.41 -30.68 -2.21
C PHE A 144 -13.13 -32.15 -2.52
N SER A 145 -12.56 -32.90 -1.58
CA SER A 145 -12.32 -34.34 -1.76
C SER A 145 -13.62 -35.06 -2.08
N GLN A 146 -14.71 -34.75 -1.37
CA GLN A 146 -16.02 -35.35 -1.61
C GLN A 146 -16.61 -34.97 -2.98
N LEU A 147 -16.40 -33.72 -3.44
CA LEU A 147 -16.85 -33.28 -4.76
C LEU A 147 -16.18 -34.04 -5.91
N PHE A 148 -14.90 -34.43 -5.74
CA PHE A 148 -14.14 -35.18 -6.74
C PHE A 148 -14.24 -36.71 -6.57
N GLY A 149 -15.18 -37.21 -5.76
CA GLY A 149 -15.40 -38.65 -5.56
C GLY A 149 -14.43 -39.29 -4.56
N GLY A 150 -13.80 -38.50 -3.70
CA GLY A 150 -13.06 -38.98 -2.54
C GLY A 150 -14.03 -39.43 -1.45
N ASP A 151 -14.54 -40.63 -1.58
CA ASP A 151 -15.42 -41.27 -0.60
C ASP A 151 -14.59 -41.97 0.50
N TRP A 152 -15.10 -41.96 1.74
CA TRP A 152 -14.56 -42.70 2.91
C TRP A 152 -14.28 -44.22 2.70
N PRO A 153 -14.90 -44.95 1.76
CA PRO A 153 -14.57 -46.36 1.49
C PRO A 153 -13.19 -46.59 0.85
N VAL A 154 -12.50 -45.56 0.36
CA VAL A 154 -11.15 -45.72 -0.24
C VAL A 154 -10.05 -45.90 0.82
N LEU A 155 -10.34 -45.59 2.09
CA LEU A 155 -9.39 -45.67 3.21
C LEU A 155 -9.50 -46.96 4.04
N ARG A 156 -10.23 -47.97 3.56
CA ARG A 156 -10.34 -49.31 4.17
C ARG A 156 -9.75 -50.36 3.24
#